data_AF-A0A094EV75-F1
#
_entry.id   AF-A0A094EV75-F1
#
_cell.length_a   1.000
_cell.length_b   1.000
_cell.length_c   1.000
_cell.angle_alpha   90.00
_cell.angle_beta   90.00
_cell.angle_gamma   90.00
#
_symmetry.space_group_name_H-M   'P 1'
#
loop_
_entity.id
_entity.type
_entity.pdbx_description
1 polymer ?
#
loop_
_entity_poly.entity_id
_entity_poly.type
_entity_poly.pdbx_seq_one_letter_code
_entity_poly.pdbx_strand_id
1 'polypeptide(L)'
;MRSKEGGKLQLITAPLDSKVILDGVTRRSVIQLVKERLSGKGELEPIEVVEREYTMQEIVEASEEGRLVECFACGTAFFVAPVSKIHFRGVDIDVPMAQGEVGDYTNVIKNWLVDIMYGREDHPWGVVVEEKEV
;
A
#
# COMPACT_ATOMS: atom_id res chain seq x y z
N MET A 1 -4.15 7.59 3.21
CA MET A 1 -4.43 8.82 4.01
C MET A 1 -5.91 9.18 3.86
N ARG A 2 -6.47 9.97 4.78
CA ARG A 2 -7.86 10.42 4.72
C ARG A 2 -8.02 11.58 3.73
N SER A 3 -9.09 11.55 2.95
CA SER A 3 -9.47 12.65 2.05
C SER A 3 -9.75 13.92 2.87
N LYS A 4 -9.37 15.07 2.32
CA LYS A 4 -9.63 16.37 2.96
C LYS A 4 -11.14 16.64 3.07
N GLU A 5 -11.87 16.28 2.03
CA GLU A 5 -13.33 16.36 1.98
C GLU A 5 -13.94 15.02 2.37
N GLY A 6 -14.76 14.99 3.41
CA GLY A 6 -15.51 13.81 3.83
C GLY A 6 -14.73 12.75 4.62
N GLY A 7 -13.41 12.89 4.80
CA GLY A 7 -12.62 12.05 5.70
C GLY A 7 -12.50 10.57 5.31
N LYS A 8 -12.86 10.22 4.07
CA LYS A 8 -12.83 8.86 3.55
C LYS A 8 -11.40 8.34 3.52
N LEU A 9 -11.19 7.09 3.92
CA LEU A 9 -9.88 6.48 3.87
C LEU A 9 -9.50 6.11 2.42
N GLN A 10 -8.34 6.57 1.97
CA GLN A 10 -7.87 6.37 0.60
C GLN A 10 -6.48 5.73 0.54
N LEU A 11 -6.32 4.75 -0.33
CA LEU A 11 -5.02 4.28 -0.84
C LEU A 11 -4.72 5.08 -2.11
N ILE A 12 -3.69 5.91 -2.04
CA ILE A 12 -3.30 6.80 -3.13
C ILE A 12 -1.99 6.32 -3.74
N THR A 13 -1.95 6.25 -5.07
CA THR A 13 -0.75 5.98 -5.85
C THR A 13 -0.74 6.83 -7.11
N ALA A 14 0.45 7.15 -7.62
CA ALA A 14 0.58 7.93 -8.85
C ALA A 14 0.06 7.14 -10.06
N PRO A 15 -0.51 7.81 -11.08
CA PRO A 15 -1.01 7.18 -12.30
C PRO A 15 0.15 6.75 -13.21
N LEU A 16 -0.17 5.96 -14.23
CA LEU A 16 0.82 5.47 -15.20
C LEU A 16 0.93 6.35 -16.46
N ASP A 17 0.02 7.32 -16.63
CA ASP A 17 -0.14 8.10 -17.87
C ASP A 17 1.10 8.92 -18.24
N SER A 18 1.82 9.45 -17.23
CA SER A 18 3.02 10.26 -17.41
C SER A 18 4.25 9.44 -17.81
N LYS A 19 4.19 8.10 -17.68
CA LYS A 19 5.32 7.16 -17.89
C LYS A 19 6.53 7.40 -16.99
N VAL A 20 6.40 8.22 -15.95
CA VAL A 20 7.43 8.41 -14.91
C VAL A 20 7.41 7.24 -13.92
N ILE A 21 6.23 6.66 -13.70
CA ILE A 21 6.04 5.52 -12.81
C ILE A 21 6.14 4.22 -13.60
N LEU A 22 6.96 3.29 -13.11
CA LEU A 22 7.05 1.94 -13.65
C LEU A 22 5.77 1.16 -13.33
N ASP A 23 5.19 0.50 -14.33
CA ASP A 23 4.04 -0.38 -14.17
C ASP A 23 4.42 -1.70 -13.47
N GLY A 24 4.61 -1.62 -12.16
CA GLY A 24 5.05 -2.74 -11.33
C GLY A 24 3.94 -3.76 -11.09
N VAL A 25 4.25 -5.05 -11.28
CA VAL A 25 3.31 -6.16 -11.01
C VAL A 25 2.82 -6.13 -9.57
N THR A 26 3.71 -5.92 -8.59
CA THR A 26 3.33 -5.85 -7.17
C THR A 26 2.39 -4.68 -6.87
N ARG A 27 2.61 -3.51 -7.49
CA ARG A 27 1.69 -2.35 -7.38
C ARG A 27 0.30 -2.73 -7.86
N ARG A 28 0.21 -3.34 -9.05
CA ARG A 28 -1.06 -3.79 -9.63
C ARG A 28 -1.77 -4.81 -8.73
N SER A 29 -1.03 -5.79 -8.20
CA SER A 29 -1.57 -6.80 -7.27
C SER A 29 -2.10 -6.16 -5.99
N VAL A 30 -1.39 -5.20 -5.39
CA VAL A 30 -1.85 -4.45 -4.21
C VAL A 30 -3.17 -3.72 -4.50
N ILE A 31 -3.23 -2.97 -5.61
CA ILE A 31 -4.44 -2.24 -6.03
C ILE A 31 -5.62 -3.19 -6.18
N GLN A 32 -5.41 -4.35 -6.83
CA GLN A 32 -6.47 -5.33 -7.04
C GLN A 32 -6.96 -5.94 -5.72
N LEU A 33 -6.05 -6.40 -4.85
CA LEU A 33 -6.42 -6.99 -3.57
C LEU A 33 -7.13 -5.99 -2.65
N VAL A 34 -6.70 -4.73 -2.63
CA VAL A 34 -7.36 -3.68 -1.83
C VAL A 34 -8.77 -3.41 -2.34
N LYS A 35 -8.97 -3.31 -3.67
CA LYS A 35 -10.32 -3.16 -4.26
C LYS A 35 -11.23 -4.36 -3.96
N GLU A 36 -10.67 -5.56 -3.93
CA GLU A 36 -11.42 -6.79 -3.69
C GLU A 36 -11.78 -6.99 -2.21
N ARG A 37 -10.81 -6.81 -1.31
CA ARG A 37 -10.90 -7.22 0.10
C ARG A 37 -11.19 -6.07 1.06
N LEU A 38 -10.93 -4.82 0.69
CA LEU A 38 -11.11 -3.63 1.55
C LEU A 38 -12.13 -2.63 1.00
N SER A 39 -12.91 -2.96 -0.02
CA SER A 39 -13.98 -2.07 -0.50
C SER A 39 -15.31 -2.22 0.25
N GLY A 40 -15.45 -3.27 1.06
CA GLY A 40 -16.68 -3.65 1.75
C GLY A 40 -16.58 -3.66 3.28
N LYS A 41 -17.59 -4.20 3.95
CA LYS A 41 -17.59 -4.36 5.42
C LYS A 41 -16.63 -5.48 5.82
N GLY A 42 -15.60 -5.12 6.58
CA GLY A 42 -14.65 -6.05 7.18
C GLY A 42 -14.22 -5.59 8.57
N GLU A 43 -13.14 -6.17 9.08
CA GLU A 43 -12.55 -5.78 10.37
C GLU A 43 -11.90 -4.39 10.32
N LEU A 44 -11.42 -3.99 9.13
CA LEU A 44 -10.84 -2.68 8.87
C LEU A 44 -11.82 -1.76 8.14
N GLU A 45 -11.62 -0.45 8.29
CA GLU A 45 -12.42 0.56 7.59
C GLU A 45 -12.25 0.40 6.06
N PRO A 46 -13.33 0.52 5.27
CA PRO A 46 -13.22 0.42 3.82
C PRO A 46 -12.28 1.47 3.22
N ILE A 47 -11.51 1.08 2.21
CA ILE A 47 -10.54 1.93 1.51
C ILE A 47 -11.00 2.16 0.07
N GLU A 48 -11.00 3.43 -0.32
CA GLU A 48 -11.10 3.83 -1.72
C GLU A 48 -9.70 3.87 -2.36
N VAL A 49 -9.52 3.20 -3.50
CA VAL A 49 -8.27 3.27 -4.25
C VAL A 49 -8.32 4.42 -5.25
N VAL A 50 -7.38 5.36 -5.15
CA VAL A 50 -7.30 6.55 -5.99
C VAL A 50 -5.95 6.60 -6.70
N GLU A 51 -5.99 6.49 -8.03
CA GLU A 51 -4.82 6.69 -8.88
C GLU A 51 -4.80 8.14 -9.35
N ARG A 52 -3.94 8.97 -8.76
CA ARG A 52 -3.83 10.41 -9.07
C ARG A 52 -2.45 10.95 -8.75
N GLU A 53 -2.08 12.05 -9.39
CA GLU A 53 -0.90 12.82 -8.98
C GLU A 53 -1.09 13.36 -7.56
N TYR A 54 -0.02 13.37 -6.77
CA TYR A 54 0.02 13.93 -5.42
C TYR A 54 1.40 14.53 -5.14
N THR A 55 1.45 15.52 -4.26
CA THR A 55 2.66 16.28 -3.98
C THR A 55 3.20 16.04 -2.56
N MET A 56 4.46 16.39 -2.33
CA MET A 56 5.02 16.38 -0.97
C MET A 56 4.31 17.36 -0.05
N GLN A 57 3.83 18.50 -0.58
CA GLN A 57 3.04 19.47 0.18
C GLN A 57 1.74 18.83 0.72
N GLU A 58 1.05 18.03 -0.09
CA GLU A 58 -0.14 17.31 0.38
C GLU A 58 0.18 16.29 1.48
N ILE A 59 1.34 15.63 1.42
CA ILE A 59 1.79 14.68 2.44
C ILE A 59 2.09 15.42 3.76
N VAL A 60 2.81 16.55 3.67
CA VAL A 60 3.11 17.40 4.83
C VAL A 60 1.80 17.88 5.47
N GLU A 61 0.90 18.45 4.69
CA GLU A 61 -0.41 18.92 5.16
C GLU A 61 -1.23 17.79 5.78
N ALA A 62 -1.27 16.60 5.13
CA ALA A 62 -1.97 15.45 5.69
C ALA A 62 -1.36 14.96 7.01
N SER A 63 -0.05 15.07 7.18
CA SER A 63 0.63 14.74 8.44
C SER A 63 0.27 15.75 9.54
N GLU A 64 0.35 17.05 9.24
CA GLU A 64 0.03 18.13 10.19
C GLU A 64 -1.44 18.10 10.62
N GLU A 65 -2.34 17.74 9.71
CA GLU A 65 -3.78 17.61 9.96
C GLU A 65 -4.19 16.24 10.56
N GLY A 66 -3.24 15.32 10.79
CA GLY A 66 -3.53 13.98 11.32
C GLY A 66 -4.33 13.08 10.36
N ARG A 67 -4.33 13.40 9.07
CA ARG A 67 -4.97 12.61 8.00
C ARG A 67 -4.06 11.55 7.40
N LEU A 68 -2.73 11.68 7.56
CA LEU A 68 -1.78 10.63 7.18
C LEU A 68 -2.03 9.41 8.07
N VAL A 69 -2.21 8.23 7.45
CA VAL A 69 -2.58 6.99 8.16
C VAL A 69 -1.40 6.02 8.14
N GLU A 70 -0.98 5.62 6.95
CA GLU A 70 0.16 4.73 6.73
C GLU A 70 0.84 5.09 5.40
N CYS A 71 2.09 4.68 5.24
CA CYS A 71 2.85 4.78 4.01
C CYS A 71 3.68 3.50 3.83
N PHE A 72 3.76 3.00 2.60
CA PHE A 72 4.58 1.84 2.28
C PHE A 72 5.09 1.91 0.84
N ALA A 73 6.21 1.26 0.59
CA ALA A 73 6.70 0.94 -0.75
C ALA A 73 6.27 -0.48 -1.13
N CYS A 74 6.11 -0.75 -2.43
CA CYS A 74 5.83 -2.10 -2.92
C CYS A 74 6.73 -2.48 -4.10
N GLY A 75 7.07 -3.75 -4.20
CA GLY A 75 7.95 -4.28 -5.25
C GLY A 75 8.35 -5.73 -5.00
N THR A 76 8.82 -6.41 -6.04
CA THR A 76 9.07 -7.86 -6.02
C THR A 76 10.00 -8.33 -4.90
N ALA A 77 11.01 -7.52 -4.54
CA ALA A 77 12.02 -7.91 -3.56
C ALA A 77 11.46 -8.07 -2.13
N PHE A 78 10.49 -7.24 -1.73
CA PHE A 78 9.99 -7.20 -0.35
C PHE A 78 8.46 -7.26 -0.25
N PHE A 79 7.76 -7.38 -1.38
CA PHE A 79 6.33 -7.23 -1.57
C PHE A 79 5.80 -5.88 -1.11
N VAL A 80 5.78 -5.63 0.20
CA VAL A 80 5.36 -4.41 0.87
C VAL A 80 6.33 -4.09 2.01
N ALA A 81 6.87 -2.87 1.99
CA ALA A 81 7.79 -2.35 2.99
C ALA A 81 7.21 -1.09 3.64
N PRO A 82 6.94 -1.10 4.97
CA PRO A 82 6.43 0.08 5.67
C PRO A 82 7.44 1.22 5.64
N VAL A 83 6.93 2.45 5.60
CA VAL A 83 7.72 3.69 5.70
C VAL A 83 7.35 4.34 7.02
N SER A 84 8.32 4.48 7.93
CA SER A 84 8.13 5.13 9.23
C SER A 84 8.36 6.63 9.21
N LYS A 85 9.17 7.12 8.27
CA LYS A 85 9.61 8.51 8.22
C LYS A 85 9.94 8.94 6.80
N ILE A 86 9.62 10.19 6.48
CA ILE A 86 9.96 10.85 5.22
C ILE A 86 10.73 12.13 5.54
N HIS A 87 11.98 12.24 5.08
CA HIS A 87 12.77 13.46 5.21
C HIS A 87 12.54 14.38 4.00
N PHE A 88 12.06 15.59 4.23
CA PHE A 88 11.77 16.56 3.18
C PHE A 88 12.15 17.98 3.58
N ARG A 89 13.06 18.60 2.80
CA ARG A 89 13.49 20.00 2.99
C ARG A 89 13.94 20.35 4.42
N GLY A 90 14.66 19.43 5.07
CA GLY A 90 15.17 19.64 6.42
C GLY A 90 14.17 19.36 7.53
N VAL A 91 12.97 18.86 7.19
CA VAL A 91 11.93 18.47 8.14
C VAL A 91 11.69 16.96 8.03
N ASP A 92 11.58 16.30 9.18
CA ASP A 92 11.15 14.91 9.27
C ASP A 92 9.63 14.86 9.40
N ILE A 93 9.00 14.07 8.53
CA ILE A 93 7.57 13.74 8.59
C ILE A 93 7.47 12.33 9.14
N ASP A 94 6.97 12.20 10.37
CA ASP A 94 6.72 10.90 10.99
C ASP A 94 5.43 10.29 10.43
N VAL A 95 5.54 9.08 9.90
CA VAL A 95 4.39 8.31 9.42
C VAL A 95 3.86 7.48 10.58
N PRO A 96 2.55 7.50 10.86
CA PRO A 96 1.99 6.67 11.93
C PRO A 96 2.23 5.18 11.66
N MET A 97 2.62 4.46 12.72
CA MET A 97 2.93 3.03 12.69
C MET A 97 2.19 2.36 13.85
N ALA A 98 1.54 1.21 13.63
CA ALA A 98 0.98 0.44 14.74
C ALA A 98 2.13 -0.30 15.46
N GLN A 99 2.13 -0.22 16.80
CA GLN A 99 3.16 -0.83 17.67
C GLN A 99 4.62 -0.47 17.33
N GLY A 100 4.85 0.59 16.54
CA GLY A 100 6.17 1.04 16.12
C GLY A 100 6.82 0.27 14.97
N GLU A 101 6.15 -0.75 14.38
CA GLU A 101 6.77 -1.62 13.36
C GLU A 101 6.06 -1.63 12.02
N VAL A 102 4.73 -1.72 12.00
CA VAL A 102 3.95 -1.78 10.76
C VAL A 102 2.52 -1.35 11.03
N GLY A 103 1.90 -0.58 10.15
CA GLY A 103 0.48 -0.26 10.27
C GLY A 103 -0.42 -1.44 9.90
N ASP A 104 -1.66 -1.42 10.38
CA ASP A 104 -2.64 -2.50 10.21
C ASP A 104 -2.92 -2.82 8.73
N TYR A 105 -3.09 -1.79 7.91
CA TYR A 105 -3.38 -1.98 6.47
C TYR A 105 -2.16 -2.53 5.73
N THR A 106 -0.98 -1.97 6.00
CA THR A 106 0.28 -2.40 5.42
C THR A 106 0.57 -3.85 5.75
N ASN A 107 0.34 -4.25 7.01
CA ASN A 107 0.54 -5.63 7.46
C ASN A 107 -0.41 -6.60 6.76
N VAL A 108 -1.71 -6.27 6.72
CA VAL A 108 -2.72 -7.13 6.07
C VAL A 108 -2.45 -7.29 4.58
N ILE A 109 -2.14 -6.20 3.86
CA ILE A 109 -1.81 -6.25 2.42
C ILE A 109 -0.56 -7.11 2.18
N LYS A 110 0.48 -6.94 3.01
CA LYS A 110 1.68 -7.76 2.94
C LYS A 110 1.36 -9.24 3.13
N ASN A 111 0.56 -9.57 4.13
CA ASN A 111 0.21 -10.96 4.46
C ASN A 111 -0.59 -11.63 3.34
N TRP A 112 -1.53 -10.94 2.69
CA TRP A 112 -2.22 -11.52 1.53
C TRP A 112 -1.27 -11.89 0.39
N LEU A 113 -0.32 -11.02 0.07
CA LEU A 113 0.68 -11.32 -0.97
C LEU A 113 1.57 -12.48 -0.55
N VAL A 114 2.00 -12.52 0.72
CA VAL A 114 2.79 -13.64 1.25
C VAL A 114 2.00 -14.94 1.20
N ASP A 115 0.74 -14.94 1.62
CA ASP A 115 -0.07 -16.15 1.68
C ASP A 115 -0.34 -16.72 0.28
N ILE A 116 -0.56 -15.86 -0.71
CA ILE A 116 -0.64 -16.25 -2.13
C ILE A 116 0.70 -16.81 -2.63
N MET A 117 1.81 -16.09 -2.40
CA MET A 117 3.12 -16.45 -2.95
C MET A 117 3.73 -17.70 -2.34
N TYR A 118 3.41 -17.98 -1.08
CA TYR A 118 3.85 -19.19 -0.36
C TYR A 118 2.80 -20.32 -0.36
N GLY A 119 1.70 -20.17 -1.13
CA GLY A 119 0.70 -21.21 -1.31
C GLY A 119 -0.13 -21.54 -0.06
N ARG A 120 -0.21 -20.62 0.90
CA ARG A 120 -1.14 -20.71 2.05
C ARG A 120 -2.56 -20.35 1.64
N GLU A 121 -2.69 -19.55 0.59
CA GLU A 121 -3.93 -19.27 -0.11
C GLU A 121 -3.81 -19.80 -1.54
N ASP A 122 -4.75 -20.66 -1.96
CA ASP A 122 -4.84 -21.08 -3.36
C ASP A 122 -5.33 -19.91 -4.21
N HIS A 123 -4.52 -19.50 -5.19
CA HIS A 123 -4.80 -18.30 -5.98
C HIS A 123 -4.21 -18.41 -7.39
N PRO A 124 -4.91 -17.92 -8.44
CA PRO A 124 -4.43 -17.98 -9.84
C PRO A 124 -3.08 -17.30 -10.12
N TRP A 125 -2.52 -16.55 -9.17
CA TRP A 125 -1.21 -15.91 -9.29
C TRP A 125 -0.06 -16.81 -8.83
N GLY A 126 -0.34 -17.77 -7.95
CA GLY A 126 0.63 -18.74 -7.45
C GLY A 126 0.63 -19.99 -8.31
N VAL A 127 1.50 -20.04 -9.32
CA VAL A 127 1.62 -21.20 -10.20
C VAL A 127 2.63 -22.19 -9.60
N VAL A 128 2.20 -23.42 -9.33
CA VAL A 128 3.08 -24.50 -8.92
C VAL A 128 3.95 -24.91 -10.10
N VAL A 129 5.27 -24.88 -9.92
CA VAL A 129 6.25 -25.32 -10.91
C VAL A 129 6.83 -26.65 -10.46
N GLU A 130 6.91 -27.62 -11.37
CA GLU A 130 7.56 -28.90 -11.08
C GLU A 130 9.04 -28.69 -10.77
N GLU A 131 9.51 -29.33 -9.70
CA GLU A 131 10.94 -29.34 -9.38
C GLU A 131 11.69 -30.10 -10.47
N LYS A 132 12.59 -29.42 -11.17
CA LYS A 132 13.50 -30.08 -12.09
C LYS A 132 14.56 -30.79 -11.27
N GLU A 133 14.58 -32.13 -11.32
CA GLU A 133 15.73 -32.90 -10.87
C GLU A 133 16.98 -32.39 -11.59
N VAL A 134 17.96 -31.89 -10.83
CA VAL A 134 19.26 -31.40 -11.33
C VAL A 134 20.29 -32.52 -11.26
#